data_AF-A0A7R9V3W4-F1
#
_entry.id   AF-A0A7R9V3W4-F1
#
_cell.length_a   1.000
_cell.length_b   1.000
_cell.length_c   1.000
_cell.angle_alpha   90.00
_cell.angle_beta   90.00
_cell.angle_gamma   90.00
#
_symmetry.space_group_name_H-M   'P 1'
#
loop_
_entity.id
_entity.type
_entity.pdbx_description
1 polymer ?
#
loop_
_entity_poly.entity_id
_entity_poly.type
_entity_poly.pdbx_seq_one_letter_code
_entity_poly.pdbx_strand_id
1 'polypeptide(L)'
;MVQSKDSGRFQLFDHGSAAANIAAYGSPSPPDVAENYARLRGTSVDLIAGVNDGVIGPENIRVHHERLLNAGVDVSYKEFEFGHLDFTFAVKEDLKLYMMRLLRK
;
A
#
# COMPACT_ATOMS: atom_id res chain seq x y z
N MET A 1 -10.91 1.09 8.85
CA MET A 1 -10.26 -0.25 8.71
C MET A 1 -11.25 -1.40 8.73
N VAL A 2 -12.36 -1.36 9.49
CA VAL A 2 -13.34 -2.47 9.55
C VAL A 2 -13.83 -2.89 8.16
N GLN A 3 -14.26 -1.94 7.31
CA GLN A 3 -14.68 -2.27 5.94
C GLN A 3 -13.57 -2.93 5.11
N SER A 4 -12.31 -2.48 5.20
CA SER A 4 -11.19 -3.08 4.47
C SER A 4 -10.92 -4.52 4.95
N LYS A 5 -11.00 -4.75 6.27
CA LYS A 5 -10.86 -6.08 6.86
C LYS A 5 -11.99 -7.01 6.42
N ASP A 6 -13.23 -6.55 6.51
CA ASP A 6 -14.42 -7.37 6.24
C ASP A 6 -14.57 -7.66 4.73
N SER A 7 -14.26 -6.69 3.88
CA SER A 7 -14.34 -6.85 2.42
C SER A 7 -13.11 -7.51 1.81
N GLY A 8 -11.95 -7.45 2.48
CA GLY A 8 -10.67 -7.87 1.91
C GLY A 8 -10.22 -7.05 0.69
N ARG A 9 -10.79 -5.85 0.48
CA ARG A 9 -10.53 -5.01 -0.70
C ARG A 9 -9.79 -3.73 -0.34
N PHE A 10 -8.89 -3.30 -1.23
CA PHE A 10 -8.28 -1.97 -1.17
C PHE A 10 -9.15 -0.97 -1.94
N GLN A 11 -10.25 -0.57 -1.31
CA GLN A 11 -11.30 0.23 -1.94
C GLN A 11 -11.55 1.55 -1.20
N LEU A 12 -12.25 2.47 -1.89
CA LEU A 12 -12.83 3.64 -1.25
C LEU A 12 -13.91 3.26 -0.21
N PHE A 13 -14.33 4.23 0.59
CA PHE A 13 -15.28 4.01 1.67
C PHE A 13 -16.65 3.55 1.15
N ASP A 14 -17.23 2.51 1.74
CA ASP A 14 -18.59 2.07 1.43
C ASP A 14 -19.62 2.88 2.24
N HIS A 15 -20.48 3.62 1.55
CA HIS A 15 -21.54 4.41 2.16
C HIS A 15 -22.76 3.57 2.60
N GLY A 16 -22.69 2.24 2.49
CA GLY A 16 -23.67 1.32 3.05
C GLY A 16 -24.92 1.10 2.19
N SER A 17 -25.02 1.74 1.03
CA SER A 17 -26.05 1.45 0.02
C SER A 17 -25.59 1.83 -1.39
N ALA A 18 -26.13 1.13 -2.40
CA ALA A 18 -25.83 1.42 -3.80
C ALA A 18 -26.18 2.85 -4.21
N ALA A 19 -27.31 3.39 -3.72
CA ALA A 19 -27.72 4.76 -4.01
C ALA A 19 -26.73 5.79 -3.44
N ALA A 20 -26.26 5.57 -2.20
CA ALA A 20 -25.27 6.45 -1.58
C ALA A 20 -23.90 6.35 -2.28
N ASN A 21 -23.48 5.15 -2.67
CA ASN A 21 -22.23 4.97 -3.43
C ASN A 21 -22.32 5.60 -4.83
N ILE A 22 -23.48 5.53 -5.52
CA ILE A 22 -23.67 6.22 -6.81
C ILE A 22 -23.61 7.73 -6.63
N ALA A 23 -24.22 8.27 -5.57
CA ALA A 23 -24.16 9.70 -5.30
C ALA A 23 -22.72 10.18 -5.02
N ALA A 24 -21.89 9.36 -4.37
CA ALA A 24 -20.50 9.68 -4.05
C ALA A 24 -19.50 9.43 -5.20
N TYR A 25 -19.66 8.33 -5.92
CA TYR A 25 -18.65 7.78 -6.85
C TYR A 25 -19.16 7.57 -8.28
N GLY A 26 -20.46 7.72 -8.53
CA GLY A 26 -21.08 7.35 -9.81
C GLY A 26 -21.20 5.84 -10.06
N SER A 27 -20.89 5.01 -9.05
CA SER A 27 -20.90 3.55 -9.12
C SER A 27 -21.64 2.95 -7.90
N PRO A 28 -22.39 1.84 -8.06
CA PRO A 28 -23.09 1.20 -6.94
C PRO A 28 -22.14 0.56 -5.91
N SER A 29 -20.90 0.23 -6.31
CA SER A 29 -19.87 -0.28 -5.42
C SER A 29 -18.70 0.70 -5.30
N PRO A 30 -18.04 0.78 -4.13
CA PRO A 30 -16.86 1.61 -3.95
C PRO A 30 -15.74 1.17 -4.90
N PRO A 31 -15.09 2.11 -5.61
CA PRO A 31 -13.98 1.80 -6.51
C PRO A 31 -12.79 1.15 -5.79
N ASP A 32 -12.14 0.19 -6.45
CA ASP A 32 -10.83 -0.34 -6.03
C ASP A 32 -9.73 0.67 -6.40
N VAL A 33 -8.91 1.03 -5.42
CA VAL A 33 -7.86 2.03 -5.58
C VAL A 33 -6.66 1.44 -6.34
N ALA A 34 -6.35 0.15 -6.16
CA ALA A 34 -5.22 -0.51 -6.81
C ALA A 34 -5.40 -0.63 -8.34
N GLU A 35 -6.63 -0.64 -8.84
CA GLU A 35 -6.92 -0.60 -10.28
C GLU A 35 -6.37 0.66 -10.97
N ASN A 36 -6.09 1.71 -10.19
CA ASN A 36 -5.62 2.98 -10.70
C ASN A 36 -4.10 3.19 -10.56
N TYR A 37 -3.34 2.17 -10.14
CA TYR A 37 -1.88 2.25 -9.98
C TYR A 37 -1.12 2.60 -11.26
N ALA A 38 -1.67 2.35 -12.43
CA ALA A 38 -1.06 2.79 -13.70
C ALA A 38 -0.88 4.31 -13.77
N ARG A 39 -1.60 5.10 -12.97
CA ARG A 39 -1.41 6.55 -12.85
C ARG A 39 -0.11 6.95 -12.14
N LEU A 40 0.54 6.02 -11.44
CA LEU A 40 1.84 6.23 -10.80
C LEU A 40 3.03 5.96 -11.72
N ARG A 41 2.78 5.57 -12.98
CA ARG A 41 3.85 5.39 -13.99
C ARG A 41 4.67 6.68 -14.12
N GLY A 42 5.98 6.55 -14.10
CA GLY A 42 6.92 7.68 -14.08
C GLY A 42 7.35 8.11 -12.68
N THR A 43 6.75 7.55 -11.62
CA THR A 43 7.20 7.70 -10.23
C THR A 43 7.79 6.40 -9.75
N SER A 44 9.02 6.43 -9.22
CA SER A 44 9.62 5.29 -8.54
C SER A 44 9.02 5.09 -7.15
N VAL A 45 8.63 3.86 -6.82
CA VAL A 45 8.00 3.49 -5.56
C VAL A 45 8.81 2.39 -4.88
N ASP A 46 9.34 2.65 -3.69
CA ASP A 46 10.02 1.62 -2.88
C ASP A 46 9.09 1.16 -1.75
N LEU A 47 8.62 -0.09 -1.83
CA LEU A 47 7.82 -0.71 -0.78
C LEU A 47 8.71 -1.37 0.27
N ILE A 48 8.43 -1.09 1.53
CA ILE A 48 9.16 -1.63 2.67
C ILE A 48 8.18 -2.36 3.59
N ALA A 49 8.52 -3.57 4.00
CA ALA A 49 7.71 -4.38 4.91
C ALA A 49 8.49 -4.80 6.16
N GLY A 50 7.80 -4.89 7.29
CA GLY A 50 8.35 -5.42 8.54
C GLY A 50 7.92 -6.88 8.72
N VAL A 51 8.86 -7.80 8.88
CA VAL A 51 8.57 -9.23 9.11
C VAL A 51 7.75 -9.44 10.39
N ASN A 52 7.94 -8.55 11.38
CA ASN A 52 7.26 -8.59 12.66
C ASN A 52 6.12 -7.54 12.75
N ASP A 53 5.66 -7.00 11.60
CA ASP A 53 4.55 -6.04 11.57
C ASP A 53 3.20 -6.75 11.79
N GLY A 54 2.63 -6.54 12.98
CA GLY A 54 1.33 -7.11 13.38
C GLY A 54 0.10 -6.32 12.90
N VAL A 55 0.28 -5.22 12.17
CA VAL A 55 -0.81 -4.38 11.64
C VAL A 55 -0.94 -4.60 10.13
N ILE A 56 0.17 -4.53 9.40
CA ILE A 56 0.23 -4.71 7.95
C ILE A 56 1.37 -5.66 7.62
N GLY A 57 1.07 -6.96 7.67
CA GLY A 57 2.07 -8.00 7.41
C GLY A 57 2.64 -7.94 5.98
N PRO A 58 3.85 -8.50 5.75
CA PRO A 58 4.53 -8.49 4.46
C PRO A 58 3.69 -9.03 3.30
N GLU A 59 2.81 -9.99 3.55
CA GLU A 59 1.89 -10.56 2.57
C GLU A 59 0.96 -9.51 1.94
N ASN A 60 0.45 -8.56 2.74
CA ASN A 60 -0.38 -7.47 2.21
C ASN A 60 0.45 -6.58 1.27
N ILE A 61 1.70 -6.29 1.65
CA ILE A 61 2.59 -5.46 0.85
C ILE A 61 2.97 -6.15 -0.46
N ARG A 62 3.20 -7.47 -0.45
CA ARG A 62 3.50 -8.24 -1.67
C ARG A 62 2.36 -8.20 -2.69
N VAL A 63 1.10 -8.26 -2.24
CA VAL A 63 -0.07 -8.09 -3.13
C VAL A 63 0.01 -6.73 -3.84
N HIS A 64 0.30 -5.65 -3.11
CA HIS A 64 0.43 -4.32 -3.71
C HIS A 64 1.66 -4.18 -4.61
N HIS A 65 2.78 -4.80 -4.25
CA HIS A 65 3.97 -4.85 -5.10
C HIS A 65 3.66 -5.49 -6.46
N GLU A 66 3.02 -6.65 -6.48
CA GLU A 66 2.62 -7.32 -7.72
C GLU A 66 1.64 -6.47 -8.55
N ARG A 67 0.66 -5.82 -7.90
CA ARG A 67 -0.29 -4.93 -8.58
C ARG A 67 0.41 -3.71 -9.20
N LEU A 68 1.35 -3.08 -8.50
CA LEU A 68 2.15 -1.96 -9.02
C LEU A 68 3.04 -2.40 -10.19
N LEU A 69 3.71 -3.54 -10.05
CA LEU A 69 4.56 -4.11 -11.09
C LEU A 69 3.75 -4.41 -12.36
N ASN A 70 2.60 -5.09 -12.21
CA ASN A 70 1.68 -5.38 -13.32
C ASN A 70 1.09 -4.10 -13.94
N ALA A 71 0.94 -3.04 -13.16
CA ALA A 71 0.54 -1.74 -13.66
C ALA A 71 1.69 -1.01 -14.39
N GLY A 72 2.91 -1.55 -14.44
CA GLY A 72 4.07 -0.94 -15.11
C GLY A 72 4.71 0.21 -14.32
N VAL A 73 4.50 0.26 -13.01
CA VAL A 73 5.16 1.20 -12.11
C VAL A 73 6.56 0.69 -11.79
N ASP A 74 7.56 1.58 -11.77
CA ASP A 74 8.90 1.26 -11.26
C ASP A 74 8.81 1.05 -9.74
N VAL A 75 8.71 -0.20 -9.32
CA VAL A 75 8.49 -0.57 -7.93
C VAL A 75 9.59 -1.50 -7.43
N SER A 76 10.06 -1.25 -6.21
CA SER A 76 10.96 -2.15 -5.50
C SER A 76 10.32 -2.66 -4.21
N TYR A 77 10.85 -3.74 -3.66
CA TYR A 77 10.39 -4.33 -2.41
C TYR A 77 11.55 -4.76 -1.52
N LYS A 78 11.46 -4.44 -0.22
CA LYS A 78 12.44 -4.87 0.79
C LYS A 78 11.78 -5.17 2.13
N GLU A 79 12.27 -6.23 2.79
CA GLU A 79 11.85 -6.61 4.14
C GLU A 79 12.90 -6.22 5.19
N PHE A 80 12.43 -5.94 6.41
CA PHE A 80 13.24 -5.69 7.59
C PHE A 80 12.67 -6.44 8.81
N GLU A 81 13.52 -6.76 9.79
CA GLU A 81 13.13 -7.37 11.08
C GLU A 81 12.45 -6.36 12.02
N PHE A 82 11.42 -5.68 11.52
CA PHE A 82 10.78 -4.53 12.13
C PHE A 82 9.33 -4.85 12.49
N GLY A 83 8.85 -4.28 13.60
CA GLY A 83 7.42 -4.14 13.86
C GLY A 83 6.85 -2.85 13.24
N HIS A 84 5.54 -2.64 13.32
CA HIS A 84 4.87 -1.50 12.68
C HIS A 84 5.44 -0.13 13.11
N LEU A 85 5.63 0.04 14.42
CA LEU A 85 6.09 1.31 14.99
C LEU A 85 7.61 1.53 14.83
N ASP A 86 8.36 0.48 14.47
CA ASP A 86 9.80 0.61 14.25
C ASP A 86 10.10 1.52 13.05
N PHE A 87 9.23 1.57 12.04
CA PHE A 87 9.41 2.44 10.87
C PHE A 87 9.37 3.94 11.18
N THR A 88 8.78 4.33 12.31
CA THR A 88 8.64 5.75 12.71
C THR A 88 9.46 6.11 13.95
N PHE A 89 9.52 5.22 14.94
CA PHE A 89 10.09 5.54 16.25
C PHE A 89 11.46 4.90 16.50
N ALA A 90 11.79 3.83 15.79
CA ALA A 90 13.10 3.21 15.95
C ALA A 90 14.10 3.91 15.02
N VAL A 91 15.11 4.56 15.60
CA VAL A 91 16.28 5.01 14.84
C VAL A 91 17.12 3.78 14.54
N LYS A 92 16.73 3.00 13.52
CA LYS A 92 17.52 1.88 13.03
C LYS A 92 18.35 2.34 11.84
N GLU A 93 19.66 2.32 12.00
CA GLU A 93 20.63 2.80 11.00
C GLU A 93 20.41 2.13 9.63
N ASP A 94 19.96 0.87 9.62
CA ASP A 94 19.70 0.10 8.39
C ASP A 94 18.63 0.73 7.49
N LEU A 95 17.52 1.21 8.06
CA LEU A 95 16.47 1.88 7.29
C LEU A 95 16.97 3.22 6.75
N LYS A 96 17.68 3.99 7.58
CA LYS A 96 18.27 5.26 7.18
C LYS A 96 19.30 5.10 6.06
N LEU A 97 20.21 4.13 6.17
CA LEU A 97 21.19 3.82 5.13
C LEU A 97 20.51 3.39 3.83
N TYR A 98 19.43 2.60 3.94
CA TYR A 98 18.62 2.22 2.79
C TYR A 98 17.98 3.44 2.11
N MET A 99 17.31 4.33 2.86
CA MET A 99 16.74 5.55 2.32
C MET A 99 17.80 6.45 1.65
N MET A 100 18.95 6.62 2.28
CA MET A 100 20.07 7.41 1.73
C MET A 100 20.65 6.80 0.44
N ARG A 101 20.51 5.49 0.22
CA ARG A 101 20.87 4.84 -1.04
C ARG A 101 19.81 5.12 -2.11
N LEU A 102 18.53 5.08 -1.76
CA LEU A 102 17.45 5.35 -2.72
C LEU A 102 17.46 6.79 -3.23
N LEU A 103 17.69 7.76 -2.35
CA LEU A 103 17.74 9.18 -2.69
C LEU A 103 18.98 9.60 -3.48
N ARG A 104 19.96 8.71 -3.68
CA ARG A 104 21.16 8.95 -4.49
C ARG A 104 21.00 8.49 -5.94
N LYS A 105 19.88 7.87 -6.29
CA LYS A 105 19.50 7.57 -7.67
C LYS A 105 18.91 8.81 -8.34
#